data_AF-A0AAD5CUI5-F1
#
_entry.id   AF-A0AAD5CUI5-F1
#
_cell.length_a   1.000
_cell.length_b   1.000
_cell.length_c   1.000
_cell.angle_alpha   90.00
_cell.angle_beta   90.00
_cell.angle_gamma   90.00
#
_symmetry.space_group_name_H-M   'P 1'
#
loop_
_entity.id
_entity.type
_entity.pdbx_description
1 polymer ?
#
loop_
_entity_poly.entity_id
_entity_poly.type
_entity_poly.pdbx_seq_one_letter_code
_entity_poly.pdbx_strand_id
1 'polypeptide(L)'
;ETTSKIIVGSQVWVEDSSVAWIDGEVIKINGTETEIKTSDGNTVVTKISKVHPKETDYPDGGVDDMTKLSYLHEPGVLHNLSVRYQQDQIYTYTGNILIAINPFQNLSHLYDGDIMEKYKGAQFGALSPHIFAIAETAFR
;
A
#
# COMPACT_ATOMS: atom_id res chain seq x y z
N GLU A 1 8.95 16.83 -5.76
CA GLU A 1 8.75 16.22 -4.44
C GLU A 1 7.91 17.15 -3.59
N THR A 2 6.62 16.86 -3.46
CA THR A 2 5.77 17.55 -2.51
C THR A 2 6.04 16.92 -1.15
N THR A 3 7.03 17.42 -0.42
CA THR A 3 7.21 17.04 0.98
C THR A 3 5.99 17.58 1.71
N SER A 4 4.95 16.76 1.86
CA SER A 4 3.81 17.09 2.69
C SER A 4 4.33 17.53 4.04
N LYS A 5 4.03 18.78 4.39
CA LYS A 5 4.63 19.43 5.54
C LYS A 5 4.09 18.76 6.79
N ILE A 6 4.91 17.91 7.41
CA ILE A 6 4.57 17.21 8.66
C ILE A 6 4.42 18.27 9.75
N ILE A 7 3.24 18.30 10.38
CA ILE A 7 2.88 19.21 11.46
C ILE A 7 2.35 18.42 12.65
N VAL A 8 2.18 19.10 13.80
CA VAL A 8 1.49 18.50 14.94
C VAL A 8 0.06 18.13 14.53
N GLY A 9 -0.36 16.90 14.87
CA GLY A 9 -1.61 16.28 14.45
C GLY A 9 -1.53 15.51 13.13
N SER A 10 -0.40 15.56 12.40
CA SER A 10 -0.22 14.73 11.19
C SER A 10 -0.12 13.25 11.56
N GLN A 11 -0.80 12.41 10.76
CA GLN A 11 -0.63 10.96 10.79
C GLN A 11 0.64 10.60 10.01
N VAL A 12 1.50 9.79 10.60
CA VAL A 12 2.81 9.41 10.05
C VAL A 12 3.11 7.94 10.28
N TRP A 13 4.02 7.40 9.47
CA TRP A 13 4.70 6.13 9.66
C TRP A 13 6.08 6.36 10.26
N VAL A 14 6.46 5.49 11.20
CA VAL A 14 7.79 5.43 11.80
C VAL A 14 8.30 3.98 11.76
N GLU A 15 9.61 3.81 11.59
CA GLU A 15 10.24 2.49 11.62
C GLU A 15 9.99 1.80 12.97
N ASP A 16 9.62 0.53 12.92
CA ASP A 16 9.51 -0.33 14.10
C ASP A 16 10.30 -1.63 13.90
N SER A 17 10.99 -2.08 14.95
CA SER A 17 11.87 -3.25 14.88
C SER A 17 11.13 -4.58 14.73
N SER A 18 9.83 -4.63 15.06
CA SER A 18 9.01 -5.85 15.06
C SER A 18 8.11 -5.95 13.83
N VAL A 19 7.53 -4.84 13.39
CA VAL A 19 6.55 -4.80 12.28
C VAL A 19 7.03 -4.01 11.06
N ALA A 20 8.32 -3.63 11.03
CA ALA A 20 8.96 -2.74 10.05
C ALA A 20 8.45 -1.30 10.09
N TRP A 21 7.13 -1.08 10.04
CA TRP A 21 6.51 0.24 10.06
C TRP A 21 5.28 0.25 10.96
N ILE A 22 5.20 1.24 11.84
CA ILE A 22 4.03 1.50 12.70
C ILE A 22 3.52 2.91 12.45
N ASP A 23 2.20 3.07 12.46
CA ASP A 23 1.58 4.38 12.34
C ASP A 23 1.48 5.09 13.69
N GLY A 24 1.38 6.42 13.63
CA GLY A 24 1.16 7.24 14.80
C GLY A 24 0.82 8.68 14.46
N GLU A 25 0.49 9.44 15.49
CA GLU A 25 0.19 10.86 15.40
C GLU A 25 1.34 11.68 15.95
N VAL A 26 1.74 12.72 15.22
CA VAL A 26 2.75 13.68 15.70
C VAL A 26 2.15 14.52 16.82
N ILE A 27 2.64 14.37 18.04
CA ILE A 27 2.18 15.14 19.21
C ILE A 27 3.02 16.39 19.45
N LYS A 28 4.29 16.39 19.03
CA LYS A 28 5.20 17.52 19.25
C LYS A 28 6.32 17.55 18.22
N ILE A 29 6.76 18.76 17.84
CA ILE A 29 7.94 18.97 16.99
C ILE A 29 8.88 19.94 17.70
N ASN A 30 10.11 19.48 17.96
CA ASN A 30 11.18 20.25 18.63
C ASN A 30 12.35 20.44 17.65
N GLY A 31 12.23 21.43 16.76
CA GLY A 31 13.27 21.71 15.76
C GLY A 31 13.38 20.58 14.73
N THR A 32 14.36 19.69 14.90
CA THR A 32 14.60 18.55 13.98
C THR A 32 14.04 17.22 14.48
N GLU A 33 13.61 17.17 15.74
CA GLU A 33 13.02 15.99 16.35
C GLU A 33 11.50 16.11 16.41
N THR A 34 10.85 14.97 16.29
CA THR A 34 9.40 14.82 16.37
C THR A 34 9.08 13.72 17.37
N GLU A 35 8.08 14.00 18.21
CA GLU A 35 7.53 13.07 19.17
C GLU A 35 6.21 12.55 18.61
N ILE A 36 6.09 11.24 18.52
CA ILE A 36 4.97 10.54 17.87
C ILE A 36 4.34 9.61 18.89
N LYS A 37 3.03 9.67 19.01
CA LYS A 37 2.24 8.68 19.74
C LYS A 37 1.82 7.60 18.76
N THR A 38 2.41 6.42 18.88
CA THR A 38 2.17 5.29 17.98
C THR A 38 0.83 4.62 18.27
N SER A 39 0.30 3.88 17.30
CA SER A 39 -1.00 3.20 17.39
C SER A 39 -1.05 2.11 18.47
N ASP A 40 0.10 1.56 18.87
CA ASP A 40 0.24 0.65 20.01
C ASP A 40 0.24 1.34 21.39
N GLY A 41 0.15 2.68 21.42
CA GLY A 41 0.13 3.49 22.63
C GLY A 41 1.50 3.93 23.14
N ASN A 42 2.59 3.51 22.51
CA ASN A 42 3.93 3.95 22.86
C ASN A 42 4.21 5.39 22.38
N THR A 43 5.32 5.96 22.85
CA THR A 43 5.80 7.27 22.39
C THR A 43 7.20 7.13 21.84
N VAL A 44 7.38 7.53 20.58
CA VAL A 44 8.64 7.45 19.86
C VAL A 44 9.13 8.87 19.56
N VAL A 45 10.40 9.14 19.90
CA VAL A 45 11.09 10.37 19.52
C VAL A 45 12.10 10.04 18.42
N THR A 46 11.96 10.68 17.27
CA THR A 46 12.85 10.47 16.12
C THR A 46 13.06 11.76 15.33
N LYS A 47 13.94 11.73 14.35
CA LYS A 47 14.15 12.87 13.45
C LYS A 47 12.99 13.00 12.48
N ILE A 48 12.58 14.23 12.19
CA ILE A 48 11.51 14.50 11.21
C ILE A 48 11.85 13.99 9.80
N SER A 49 13.15 13.79 9.49
CA SER A 49 13.60 13.22 8.23
C SER A 49 13.42 11.69 8.12
N LYS A 50 13.09 11.02 9.23
CA LYS A 50 12.90 9.55 9.30
C LYS A 50 11.44 9.13 9.36
N VAL A 51 10.53 10.09 9.24
CA VAL A 51 9.08 9.83 9.32
C VAL A 51 8.47 10.03 7.95
N HIS A 52 7.51 9.19 7.62
CA HIS A 52 6.82 9.22 6.34
C HIS A 52 5.37 9.62 6.55
N PRO A 53 4.78 10.48 5.70
CA PRO A 53 3.37 10.85 5.86
C PRO A 53 2.46 9.63 5.67
N LYS A 54 1.41 9.52 6.50
CA LYS A 54 0.36 8.52 6.32
C LYS A 54 -0.83 9.15 5.61
N GLU A 55 -1.34 8.46 4.60
CA GLU A 55 -2.57 8.84 3.92
C GLU A 55 -3.77 8.60 4.85
N THR A 56 -4.56 9.64 5.11
CA THR A 56 -5.73 9.56 6.01
C THR A 56 -7.02 9.20 5.27
N ASP A 57 -7.09 9.56 3.99
CA ASP A 57 -8.21 9.23 3.09
C ASP A 57 -7.84 8.01 2.26
N TYR A 58 -7.63 6.89 2.95
CA TYR A 58 -7.16 5.65 2.35
C TYR A 58 -8.34 4.68 2.15
N PRO A 59 -8.53 4.10 0.94
CA PRO A 59 -9.65 3.19 0.69
C PRO A 59 -9.58 1.94 1.58
N ASP A 60 -10.72 1.52 2.14
CA ASP A 60 -10.80 0.32 3.01
C ASP A 60 -10.27 -0.96 2.35
N GLY A 61 -10.35 -1.05 1.01
CA GLY A 61 -9.83 -2.18 0.21
C GLY A 61 -8.41 -1.99 -0.34
N GLY A 62 -7.76 -0.88 0.00
CA GLY A 62 -6.55 -0.44 -0.69
C GLY A 62 -6.80 -0.08 -2.15
N VAL A 63 -5.70 0.15 -2.89
CA VAL A 63 -5.73 0.50 -4.30
C VAL A 63 -5.22 -0.64 -5.18
N ASP A 64 -5.92 -0.85 -6.30
CA ASP A 64 -5.53 -1.82 -7.32
C ASP A 64 -4.20 -1.45 -8.01
N ASP A 65 -3.90 -0.16 -8.13
CA ASP A 65 -2.63 0.34 -8.67
C ASP A 65 -2.00 1.33 -7.69
N MET A 66 -0.84 0.97 -7.15
CA MET A 66 -0.15 1.77 -6.14
C MET A 66 0.39 3.11 -6.68
N THR A 67 0.42 3.32 -8.00
CA THR A 67 0.71 4.66 -8.55
C THR A 67 -0.36 5.70 -8.21
N LYS A 68 -1.54 5.25 -7.74
CA LYS A 68 -2.62 6.12 -7.25
C LYS A 68 -2.44 6.57 -5.80
N LEU A 69 -1.47 6.00 -5.06
CA LEU A 69 -1.19 6.42 -3.68
C LEU A 69 -0.68 7.86 -3.66
N SER A 70 -1.14 8.64 -2.68
CA SER A 70 -0.63 10.00 -2.46
C SER A 70 0.87 10.00 -2.15
N TYR A 71 1.34 8.96 -1.45
CA TYR A 71 2.73 8.80 -1.05
C TYR A 71 3.25 7.42 -1.45
N LEU A 72 4.00 7.37 -2.55
CA LEU A 72 4.64 6.15 -3.04
C LEU A 72 6.01 5.94 -2.36
N HIS A 73 5.96 5.54 -1.10
CA HIS A 73 7.12 5.18 -0.28
C HIS A 73 6.91 3.82 0.38
N GLU A 74 7.98 3.23 0.94
CA GLU A 74 7.98 1.89 1.53
C GLU A 74 6.81 1.57 2.49
N PRO A 75 6.48 2.40 3.50
CA PRO A 75 5.37 2.07 4.41
C PRO A 75 4.00 2.05 3.72
N GLY A 76 3.79 2.96 2.75
CA GLY A 76 2.55 3.04 1.96
C GLY A 76 2.35 1.82 1.06
N VAL A 77 3.43 1.38 0.40
CA VAL A 77 3.43 0.15 -0.42
C VAL A 77 3.15 -1.07 0.45
N LEU A 78 3.87 -1.21 1.57
CA LEU A 78 3.70 -2.34 2.49
C LEU A 78 2.27 -2.38 3.06
N HIS A 79 1.73 -1.23 3.47
CA HIS A 79 0.37 -1.12 3.98
C HIS A 79 -0.66 -1.54 2.94
N ASN A 80 -0.54 -1.07 1.70
CA ASN A 80 -1.45 -1.43 0.61
C ASN A 80 -1.47 -2.93 0.32
N LEU A 81 -0.28 -3.52 0.23
CA LEU A 81 -0.14 -4.96 0.03
C LEU A 81 -0.73 -5.75 1.20
N SER A 82 -0.55 -5.29 2.44
CA SER A 82 -1.12 -5.94 3.64
C SER A 82 -2.65 -5.88 3.66
N VAL A 83 -3.24 -4.70 3.40
CA VAL A 83 -4.71 -4.52 3.38
C VAL A 83 -5.35 -5.41 2.33
N ARG A 84 -4.79 -5.41 1.12
CA ARG A 84 -5.29 -6.24 0.00
C ARG A 84 -5.14 -7.73 0.27
N TYR A 85 -4.01 -8.15 0.83
CA TYR A 85 -3.77 -9.55 1.17
C TYR A 85 -4.77 -10.07 2.21
N GLN A 86 -5.13 -9.27 3.21
CA GLN A 86 -6.15 -9.61 4.21
C GLN A 86 -7.55 -9.82 3.60
N GLN A 87 -7.77 -9.36 2.37
CA GLN A 87 -9.02 -9.49 1.61
C GLN A 87 -8.90 -10.50 0.47
N ASP A 88 -7.91 -11.40 0.51
CA ASP A 88 -7.60 -12.39 -0.52
C ASP A 88 -7.24 -11.79 -1.90
N GLN A 89 -6.92 -10.50 -1.96
CA GLN A 89 -6.48 -9.82 -3.18
C GLN A 89 -4.95 -9.93 -3.32
N ILE A 90 -4.49 -11.03 -3.88
CA ILE A 90 -3.05 -11.35 -4.00
C ILE A 90 -2.30 -10.60 -5.10
N TYR A 91 -3.03 -9.95 -6.00
CA TYR A 91 -2.50 -9.24 -7.16
C TYR A 91 -2.67 -7.74 -6.99
N THR A 92 -1.60 -6.98 -7.25
CA THR A 92 -1.61 -5.51 -7.16
C THR A 92 -0.72 -4.92 -8.25
N TYR A 93 -1.18 -3.89 -8.95
CA TYR A 93 -0.34 -3.16 -9.91
C TYR A 93 0.54 -2.13 -9.22
N THR A 94 1.68 -1.87 -9.84
CA THR A 94 2.47 -0.65 -9.63
C THR A 94 2.87 -0.13 -11.01
N GLY A 95 1.97 0.63 -11.63
CA GLY A 95 2.07 1.01 -13.03
C GLY A 95 2.04 -0.22 -13.92
N ASN A 96 3.12 -0.46 -14.67
CA ASN A 96 3.20 -1.59 -15.62
C ASN A 96 3.66 -2.90 -14.98
N ILE A 97 3.93 -2.92 -13.68
CA ILE A 97 4.40 -4.11 -12.95
C ILE A 97 3.22 -4.73 -12.20
N LEU A 98 3.14 -6.06 -12.20
CA LEU A 98 2.22 -6.82 -11.37
C LEU A 98 2.99 -7.44 -10.19
N ILE A 99 2.56 -7.12 -8.97
CA ILE A 99 3.02 -7.79 -7.74
C ILE A 99 2.04 -8.91 -7.42
N ALA A 100 2.59 -10.08 -7.10
CA ALA A 100 1.85 -11.27 -6.68
C ALA A 100 2.36 -11.75 -5.31
N ILE A 101 1.45 -11.89 -4.34
CA ILE A 101 1.77 -12.40 -3.00
C ILE A 101 1.23 -13.83 -2.87
N ASN A 102 2.03 -14.74 -2.31
CA ASN A 102 1.59 -16.14 -2.14
C ASN A 102 0.42 -16.21 -1.13
N PRO A 103 -0.78 -16.69 -1.53
CA PRO A 103 -1.92 -16.80 -0.62
C PRO A 103 -1.72 -17.85 0.48
N PHE A 104 -0.85 -18.84 0.28
CA PHE A 104 -0.74 -20.04 1.13
C PHE A 104 -2.08 -20.79 1.34
N GLN A 105 -3.08 -20.50 0.51
CA GLN A 105 -4.39 -21.13 0.48
C GLN A 105 -4.93 -21.19 -0.95
N ASN A 106 -5.92 -22.05 -1.18
CA ASN A 106 -6.54 -22.17 -2.49
C ASN A 106 -7.58 -21.05 -2.69
N LEU A 107 -7.34 -20.19 -3.68
CA LEU A 107 -8.25 -19.14 -4.12
C LEU A 107 -8.84 -19.53 -5.49
N SER A 108 -9.67 -20.58 -5.50
CA SER A 108 -10.18 -21.18 -6.75
C SER A 108 -10.92 -20.19 -7.64
N HIS A 109 -11.64 -19.24 -7.01
CA HIS A 109 -12.41 -18.20 -7.69
C HIS A 109 -11.58 -17.24 -8.57
N LEU A 110 -10.24 -17.23 -8.44
CA LEU A 110 -9.36 -16.37 -9.25
C LEU A 110 -9.03 -16.97 -10.62
N TYR A 111 -9.06 -18.29 -10.75
CA TYR A 111 -8.54 -18.99 -11.93
C TYR A 111 -9.62 -19.72 -12.74
N ASP A 112 -10.89 -19.38 -12.52
CA ASP A 112 -12.00 -19.96 -13.27
C ASP A 112 -11.99 -19.50 -14.74
N GLY A 113 -12.52 -20.34 -15.62
CA GLY A 113 -12.62 -20.04 -17.06
C GLY A 113 -13.39 -18.75 -17.35
N ASP A 114 -14.42 -18.45 -16.55
CA ASP A 114 -15.19 -17.21 -16.64
C ASP A 114 -14.36 -15.96 -16.33
N ILE A 115 -13.37 -16.07 -15.43
CA ILE A 115 -12.44 -14.98 -15.13
C ILE A 115 -11.49 -14.78 -16.32
N MET A 116 -10.93 -15.86 -16.87
CA MET A 116 -10.06 -15.79 -18.04
C MET A 116 -10.74 -15.10 -19.24
N GLU A 117 -11.99 -15.47 -19.55
CA GLU A 117 -12.73 -14.86 -20.67
C GLU A 117 -13.04 -13.38 -20.44
N LYS A 118 -13.16 -12.91 -19.18
CA LYS A 118 -13.29 -11.46 -18.89
C LYS A 118 -12.03 -10.67 -19.24
N TYR A 119 -10.85 -11.24 -19.02
CA TYR A 119 -9.57 -10.57 -19.29
C TYR A 119 -9.17 -10.62 -20.76
N LYS A 120 -9.63 -11.63 -21.49
CA LYS A 120 -9.44 -11.72 -22.95
C LYS A 120 -10.07 -10.52 -23.62
N GLY A 121 -9.34 -9.83 -24.49
CA GLY A 121 -9.87 -8.62 -25.13
C GLY A 121 -9.83 -7.36 -24.27
N ALA A 122 -9.55 -7.44 -22.96
CA ALA A 122 -9.53 -6.29 -22.07
C ALA A 122 -8.27 -5.43 -22.26
N GLN A 123 -8.42 -4.11 -22.11
CA GLN A 123 -7.27 -3.21 -22.06
C GLN A 123 -6.55 -3.33 -20.71
N PHE A 124 -5.22 -3.22 -20.71
CA PHE A 124 -4.44 -3.19 -19.48
C PHE A 124 -4.93 -2.10 -18.51
N GLY A 125 -5.12 -2.46 -17.25
CA GLY A 125 -5.62 -1.56 -16.20
C GLY A 125 -7.14 -1.27 -16.26
N ALA A 126 -7.88 -1.80 -17.22
CA ALA A 126 -9.34 -1.63 -17.28
C ALA A 126 -10.08 -2.51 -16.26
N LEU A 127 -9.49 -3.65 -15.92
CA LEU A 127 -9.97 -4.59 -14.90
C LEU A 127 -8.99 -4.62 -13.73
N SER A 128 -9.42 -5.22 -12.62
CA SER A 128 -8.60 -5.40 -11.43
C SER A 128 -7.27 -6.13 -11.73
N PRO A 129 -6.28 -6.04 -10.83
CA PRO A 129 -4.98 -6.67 -11.04
C PRO A 129 -5.09 -8.17 -11.15
N HIS A 130 -4.57 -8.72 -12.24
CA HIS A 130 -4.58 -10.16 -12.44
C HIS A 130 -3.49 -10.60 -13.43
N ILE A 131 -2.99 -11.82 -13.25
CA ILE A 131 -2.00 -12.40 -14.17
C ILE A 131 -2.54 -12.54 -15.59
N PHE A 132 -3.85 -12.77 -15.75
CA PHE A 132 -4.48 -12.83 -17.08
C PHE A 132 -4.43 -11.50 -17.83
N ALA A 133 -4.45 -10.35 -17.13
CA ALA A 133 -4.25 -9.07 -17.79
C ALA A 133 -2.85 -8.93 -18.39
N ILE A 134 -1.82 -9.44 -17.67
CA ILE A 134 -0.44 -9.48 -18.16
C ILE A 134 -0.32 -10.44 -19.35
N ALA A 135 -0.95 -11.62 -19.27
CA ALA A 135 -0.96 -12.59 -20.36
C ALA A 135 -1.64 -12.02 -21.62
N GLU A 136 -2.81 -11.41 -21.50
CA GLU A 136 -3.51 -10.75 -22.62
C GLU A 136 -2.67 -9.63 -23.23
N THR A 137 -2.04 -8.80 -22.39
CA THR A 137 -1.20 -7.68 -22.86
C THR A 137 0.04 -8.19 -23.60
N ALA A 138 0.62 -9.32 -23.18
CA ALA A 138 1.79 -9.91 -23.83
C ALA A 138 1.47 -10.73 -25.10
N PHE A 139 0.25 -11.27 -25.19
CA PHE A 139 -0.21 -12.04 -26.35
C PHE A 139 -0.54 -11.14 -27.56
N ARG A 140 -1.03 -9.93 -27.30
CA ARG A 140 -1.34 -8.92 -28.32
C ARG A 140 -0.10 -8.40 -29.02
#